data_AF-A0AAF6AQL1-F1
#
_entry.id   AF-A0AAF6AQL1-F1
#
_cell.length_a   1.000
_cell.length_b   1.000
_cell.length_c   1.000
_cell.angle_alpha   90.00
_cell.angle_beta   90.00
_cell.angle_gamma   90.00
#
_symmetry.space_group_name_H-M   'P 1'
#
loop_
_entity.id
_entity.type
_entity.pdbx_description
1 polymer ?
#
loop_
_entity_poly.entity_id
_entity_poly.type
_entity_poly.pdbx_seq_one_letter_code
_entity_poly.pdbx_strand_id
1 'polypeptide(L)'
;MMMSVVAAIVRSGPIYLRSASVSCARSSFFRNLQLKRRCTRVSSPGRHQHTSPLRVTSKFQTFATMSSEINESAAKNPGLCESPDEATKGYFIQQTMYRIKDPKVSLDFYTRILGMTLLKKLDFPEMKFSLYFVGYEDPASIPTDPAERMAYTFSSKATLELTHNWGTESDENFKGHHNGNSEPRGYGHIGITVDDTYKACERFEKMGVKFVKKPDDGKMKGLAFIQDPDGYWIEIFDVKKMKSSFS
;
A
#
# COMPACT_ATOMS: atom_id res chain seq x y z
N MET A 1 7.01 15.52 10.95
CA MET A 1 7.10 14.46 11.99
C MET A 1 5.92 13.53 11.77
N MET A 2 6.16 12.31 11.31
CA MET A 2 5.10 11.34 11.01
C MET A 2 4.74 10.63 12.32
N MET A 3 3.80 11.17 13.10
CA MET A 3 3.20 10.39 14.18
C MET A 3 2.07 9.57 13.58
N SER A 4 2.16 8.25 13.71
CA SER A 4 1.04 7.36 13.42
C SER A 4 -0.16 7.79 14.28
N VAL A 5 -1.32 7.91 13.65
CA VAL A 5 -2.60 8.32 14.26
C VAL A 5 -2.94 7.47 15.48
N VAL A 6 -2.65 6.17 15.40
CA VAL A 6 -2.82 5.23 16.52
C VAL A 6 -1.99 5.67 17.74
N ALA A 7 -0.79 6.18 17.53
CA ALA A 7 0.09 6.64 18.61
C ALA A 7 -0.42 7.93 19.27
N ALA A 8 -1.11 8.80 18.53
CA ALA A 8 -1.75 9.98 19.10
C ALA A 8 -2.98 9.60 19.94
N ILE A 9 -3.84 8.70 19.44
CA ILE A 9 -5.06 8.26 20.12
C ILE A 9 -4.74 7.49 21.41
N VAL A 10 -3.77 6.57 21.39
CA VAL A 10 -3.40 5.75 22.57
C VAL A 10 -2.82 6.61 23.71
N ARG A 11 -2.20 7.76 23.40
CA ARG A 11 -1.64 8.66 24.43
C ARG A 11 -2.68 9.51 25.16
N SER A 12 -3.90 9.62 24.64
CA SER A 12 -4.95 10.50 25.19
C SER A 12 -5.95 9.80 26.14
N GLY A 13 -5.81 8.48 26.37
CA GLY A 13 -6.62 7.74 27.34
C GLY A 13 -6.21 8.01 28.79
N PRO A 14 -7.09 7.75 29.80
CA PRO A 14 -6.74 7.96 31.20
C PRO A 14 -5.56 7.08 31.61
N ILE A 15 -4.44 7.73 31.90
CA ILE A 15 -3.19 7.09 32.33
C ILE A 15 -3.39 6.53 33.74
N TYR A 16 -3.52 5.21 33.85
CA TYR A 16 -3.17 4.53 35.10
C TYR A 16 -1.64 4.61 35.24
N LEU A 17 -1.20 5.50 36.14
CA LEU A 17 0.18 5.63 36.57
C LEU A 17 0.73 4.27 37.04
N ARG A 18 1.68 3.71 36.30
CA ARG A 18 2.74 2.90 36.89
C ARG A 18 4.09 3.44 36.42
N SER A 19 4.80 4.02 37.38
CA SER A 19 6.18 4.44 37.29
C SER A 19 7.08 3.23 36.96
N ALA A 20 7.82 3.34 35.87
CA ALA A 20 9.03 2.56 35.66
C ALA A 20 10.09 3.48 35.06
N SER A 21 11.09 3.78 35.89
CA SER A 21 12.30 4.53 35.57
C SER A 21 13.12 3.76 34.53
N VAL A 22 13.48 4.42 33.43
CA VAL A 22 14.46 3.90 32.46
C VAL A 22 15.66 4.85 32.43
N SER A 23 16.79 4.32 32.85
CA SER A 23 18.11 4.95 32.81
C SER A 23 18.63 5.01 31.37
N CYS A 24 19.20 6.17 31.02
CA CYS A 24 19.77 6.47 29.71
C CYS A 24 21.24 6.00 29.67
N ALA A 25 21.57 5.11 28.73
CA ALA A 25 22.96 4.81 28.37
C ALA A 25 23.21 5.20 26.92
N ARG A 26 23.92 6.32 26.74
CA ARG A 26 24.54 6.72 25.47
C ARG A 26 25.81 5.90 25.27
N SER A 27 26.00 5.33 24.08
CA SER A 27 27.32 4.92 23.61
C SER A 27 27.59 5.49 22.22
N SER A 28 28.60 6.35 22.19
CA SER A 28 29.22 6.98 21.05
C SER A 28 30.34 6.08 20.51
N PHE A 29 30.39 5.85 19.20
CA PHE A 29 31.57 5.29 18.53
C PHE A 29 32.04 6.21 17.41
N PHE A 30 33.29 6.67 17.54
CA PHE A 30 34.04 7.43 16.55
C PHE A 30 35.25 6.60 16.09
N ARG A 31 35.42 6.54 14.76
CA ARG A 31 36.66 6.54 13.93
C ARG A 31 37.74 5.45 14.03
N ASN A 32 38.05 4.96 12.81
CA ASN A 32 39.36 4.81 12.13
C ASN A 32 40.42 3.86 12.69
N LEU A 33 40.92 2.93 11.86
CA LEU A 33 42.21 3.08 11.14
C LEU A 33 42.43 1.97 10.10
N GLN A 34 42.97 2.36 8.93
CA GLN A 34 43.60 1.44 7.97
C GLN A 34 44.99 1.01 8.45
N LEU A 35 45.49 -0.15 7.98
CA LEU A 35 46.88 -0.24 7.51
C LEU A 35 47.09 -1.41 6.52
N LYS A 36 47.93 -1.14 5.51
CA LYS A 36 48.32 -1.98 4.36
C LYS A 36 49.51 -2.91 4.65
N ARG A 37 49.76 -3.80 3.65
CA ARG A 37 51.01 -4.49 3.22
C ARG A 37 51.10 -5.93 3.75
N ARG A 38 51.54 -6.94 2.99
CA ARG A 38 52.57 -6.99 1.92
C ARG A 38 52.40 -8.27 1.07
N CYS A 39 52.87 -8.18 -0.17
CA CYS A 39 52.93 -9.26 -1.17
C CYS A 39 54.27 -10.01 -1.08
N THR A 40 54.28 -11.33 -1.30
CA THR A 40 55.42 -12.05 -1.90
C THR A 40 54.92 -13.23 -2.75
N ARG A 41 55.52 -13.36 -3.93
CA ARG A 41 55.39 -14.40 -4.97
C ARG A 41 56.48 -15.46 -4.73
N VAL A 42 56.35 -16.68 -5.27
CA VAL A 42 57.39 -17.45 -6.00
C VAL A 42 56.86 -18.83 -6.51
N SER A 43 57.01 -19.01 -7.84
CA SER A 43 57.15 -20.18 -8.77
C SER A 43 56.70 -21.64 -8.51
N SER A 44 55.80 -22.13 -9.41
CA SER A 44 55.87 -23.20 -10.46
C SER A 44 56.64 -24.55 -10.30
N PRO A 45 56.52 -25.55 -11.23
CA PRO A 45 55.47 -26.59 -11.28
C PRO A 45 55.99 -28.05 -11.41
N GLY A 46 55.16 -29.06 -11.14
CA GLY A 46 55.47 -30.49 -11.32
C GLY A 46 54.41 -31.24 -12.14
N ARG A 47 54.86 -31.87 -13.23
CA ARG A 47 54.15 -32.69 -14.22
C ARG A 47 53.86 -34.10 -13.66
N HIS A 48 52.72 -34.72 -13.96
CA HIS A 48 52.63 -36.15 -14.35
C HIS A 48 51.25 -36.49 -14.92
N GLN A 49 51.27 -37.21 -16.05
CA GLN A 49 50.13 -37.76 -16.77
C GLN A 49 49.69 -39.08 -16.11
N HIS A 50 48.39 -39.36 -16.05
CA HIS A 50 47.89 -40.73 -16.06
C HIS A 50 46.50 -40.78 -16.70
N THR A 51 46.39 -41.59 -17.74
CA THR A 51 45.18 -41.91 -18.51
C THR A 51 44.37 -43.00 -17.81
N SER A 52 43.04 -42.84 -17.75
CA SER A 52 42.09 -43.89 -17.36
C SER A 52 40.79 -43.77 -18.19
N PRO A 53 40.11 -44.89 -18.52
CA PRO A 53 39.21 -44.96 -19.67
C PRO A 53 37.79 -44.44 -19.40
N LEU A 54 37.17 -43.95 -20.48
CA LEU A 54 35.79 -43.48 -20.56
C LEU A 54 34.78 -44.59 -20.24
N ARG A 55 33.98 -44.38 -19.19
CA ARG A 55 32.81 -45.19 -18.85
C ARG A 55 31.57 -44.51 -19.44
N VAL A 56 31.07 -45.03 -20.56
CA VAL A 56 29.77 -44.61 -21.12
C VAL A 56 28.68 -45.24 -20.27
N THR A 57 28.09 -44.48 -19.36
CA THR A 57 26.82 -44.84 -18.73
C THR A 57 25.69 -44.17 -19.50
N SER A 58 24.89 -45.01 -20.18
CA SER A 58 23.62 -44.61 -20.75
C SER A 58 22.73 -44.05 -19.63
N LYS A 59 22.60 -42.72 -19.57
CA LYS A 59 21.57 -42.08 -18.78
C LYS A 59 20.28 -42.22 -19.57
N PHE A 60 19.44 -43.18 -19.18
CA PHE A 60 18.01 -43.11 -19.47
C PHE A 60 17.51 -41.79 -18.89
N GLN A 61 17.36 -40.81 -19.76
CA GLN A 61 16.83 -39.49 -19.43
C GLN A 61 15.33 -39.70 -19.27
N THR A 62 14.89 -39.92 -18.03
CA THR A 62 13.48 -39.90 -17.68
C THR A 62 12.93 -38.58 -18.20
N PHE A 63 11.99 -38.64 -19.13
CA PHE A 63 11.23 -37.48 -19.56
C PHE A 63 10.51 -36.94 -18.33
N ALA A 64 11.12 -35.96 -17.67
CA ALA A 64 10.44 -35.16 -16.68
C ALA A 64 9.30 -34.47 -17.42
N THR A 65 8.08 -34.88 -17.11
CA THR A 65 6.87 -34.12 -17.34
C THR A 65 7.15 -32.68 -16.92
N MET A 66 7.29 -31.78 -17.90
CA MET A 66 7.28 -30.35 -17.64
C MET A 66 5.87 -30.01 -17.18
N SER A 67 5.59 -30.18 -15.89
CA SER A 67 4.44 -29.54 -15.27
C SER A 67 4.66 -28.05 -15.47
N SER A 68 3.83 -27.44 -16.31
CA SER A 68 3.80 -26.00 -16.49
C SER A 68 3.48 -25.36 -15.14
N GLU A 69 4.50 -24.97 -14.40
CA GLU A 69 4.33 -24.31 -13.11
C GLU A 69 3.47 -23.06 -13.30
N ILE A 70 2.40 -22.92 -12.52
CA ILE A 70 1.55 -21.72 -12.52
C ILE A 70 2.35 -20.51 -12.03
N ASN A 71 2.02 -19.30 -12.49
CA ASN A 71 2.81 -18.10 -12.21
C ASN A 71 2.86 -17.73 -10.73
N GLU A 72 1.94 -18.25 -9.93
CA GLU A 72 1.79 -18.02 -8.50
C GLU A 72 2.69 -18.92 -7.65
N SER A 73 3.41 -19.89 -8.24
CA SER A 73 4.25 -20.82 -7.48
C SER A 73 5.44 -20.12 -6.81
N ALA A 74 5.91 -20.66 -5.67
CA ALA A 74 7.12 -20.17 -5.02
C ALA A 74 8.38 -20.28 -5.90
N ALA A 75 8.40 -21.25 -6.83
CA ALA A 75 9.49 -21.40 -7.81
C ALA A 75 9.60 -20.18 -8.76
N LYS A 76 8.46 -19.59 -9.13
CA LYS A 76 8.41 -18.36 -9.96
C LYS A 76 8.45 -17.07 -9.13
N ASN A 77 8.24 -17.14 -7.83
CA ASN A 77 8.22 -15.99 -6.93
C ASN A 77 9.17 -16.18 -5.73
N PRO A 78 10.50 -16.01 -5.90
CA PRO A 78 11.46 -16.15 -4.81
C PRO A 78 11.13 -15.23 -3.62
N GLY A 79 11.03 -15.81 -2.42
CA GLY A 79 10.66 -15.11 -1.19
C GLY A 79 9.17 -15.21 -0.83
N LEU A 80 8.33 -15.83 -1.68
CA LEU A 80 6.94 -16.13 -1.35
C LEU A 80 6.88 -17.06 -0.13
N CYS A 81 6.11 -16.67 0.88
CA CYS A 81 5.76 -17.52 2.00
C CYS A 81 4.35 -18.10 1.75
N GLU A 82 4.26 -19.41 1.58
CA GLU A 82 2.98 -20.08 1.26
C GLU A 82 2.08 -20.28 2.49
N SER A 83 2.66 -20.21 3.69
CA SER A 83 1.95 -20.40 4.95
C SER A 83 2.17 -19.18 5.85
N PRO A 84 1.19 -18.29 6.00
CA PRO A 84 1.26 -17.19 6.95
C PRO A 84 1.51 -17.69 8.38
N ASP A 85 2.27 -16.93 9.16
CA ASP A 85 2.52 -17.25 10.58
C ASP A 85 1.21 -17.16 11.38
N GLU A 86 0.91 -18.18 12.21
CA GLU A 86 -0.30 -18.23 13.04
C GLU A 86 -0.45 -17.02 13.96
N ALA A 87 0.65 -16.38 14.40
CA ALA A 87 0.60 -15.17 15.22
C ALA A 87 -0.01 -13.96 14.48
N THR A 88 -0.02 -13.98 13.14
CA THR A 88 -0.62 -12.93 12.31
C THR A 88 -2.08 -13.19 11.96
N LYS A 89 -2.64 -14.32 12.43
CA LYS A 89 -4.02 -14.69 12.19
C LYS A 89 -4.97 -13.62 12.75
N GLY A 90 -5.83 -13.11 11.88
CA GLY A 90 -6.78 -12.04 12.21
C GLY A 90 -6.28 -10.63 11.91
N TYR A 91 -5.03 -10.45 11.49
CA TYR A 91 -4.59 -9.16 10.94
C TYR A 91 -5.31 -8.89 9.62
N PHE A 92 -5.62 -7.62 9.35
CA PHE A 92 -6.21 -7.20 8.09
C PHE A 92 -5.75 -5.79 7.73
N ILE A 93 -5.80 -5.46 6.44
CA ILE A 93 -5.54 -4.10 5.97
C ILE A 93 -6.74 -3.23 6.34
N GLN A 94 -6.55 -2.40 7.36
CA GLN A 94 -7.61 -1.55 7.91
C GLN A 94 -7.75 -0.25 7.13
N GLN A 95 -6.64 0.46 6.85
CA GLN A 95 -6.67 1.78 6.22
C GLN A 95 -5.61 1.95 5.14
N THR A 96 -5.93 2.77 4.15
CA THR A 96 -4.97 3.48 3.31
C THR A 96 -5.09 4.97 3.60
N MET A 97 -3.97 5.62 3.87
CA MET A 97 -3.94 7.05 4.22
C MET A 97 -3.33 7.87 3.09
N TYR A 98 -3.97 8.98 2.74
CA TYR A 98 -3.33 10.06 2.02
C TYR A 98 -3.87 11.43 2.46
N ARG A 99 -3.09 12.47 2.16
CA ARG A 99 -3.41 13.84 2.58
C ARG A 99 -4.31 14.49 1.55
N ILE A 100 -5.22 15.33 2.01
CA ILE A 100 -6.13 16.10 1.17
C ILE A 100 -5.95 17.60 1.43
N LYS A 101 -6.18 18.43 0.40
CA LYS A 101 -6.07 19.89 0.49
C LYS A 101 -7.28 20.50 1.17
N ASP A 102 -8.48 20.09 0.76
CA ASP A 102 -9.74 20.66 1.24
C ASP A 102 -10.75 19.54 1.54
N PRO A 103 -11.08 19.30 2.82
CA PRO A 103 -12.00 18.23 3.21
C PRO A 103 -13.41 18.40 2.65
N LYS A 104 -13.85 19.62 2.33
CA LYS A 104 -15.19 19.85 1.79
C LYS A 104 -15.35 19.20 0.42
N VAL A 105 -14.41 19.43 -0.50
CA VAL A 105 -14.46 18.87 -1.85
C VAL A 105 -14.11 17.39 -1.86
N SER A 106 -13.20 16.94 -0.99
CA SER A 106 -12.85 15.53 -0.87
C SER A 106 -14.02 14.72 -0.31
N LEU A 107 -14.68 15.17 0.77
CA LEU A 107 -15.85 14.47 1.32
C LEU A 107 -16.99 14.40 0.31
N ASP A 108 -17.30 15.48 -0.41
CA ASP A 108 -18.29 15.46 -1.48
C ASP A 108 -17.94 14.43 -2.57
N PHE A 109 -16.68 14.39 -3.00
CA PHE A 109 -16.21 13.41 -3.97
C PHE A 109 -16.37 11.97 -3.47
N TYR A 110 -15.78 11.63 -2.32
CA TYR A 110 -15.80 10.25 -1.82
C TYR A 110 -17.20 9.78 -1.42
N THR A 111 -18.06 10.67 -0.92
CA THR A 111 -19.41 10.29 -0.49
C THR A 111 -20.44 10.35 -1.62
N ARG A 112 -20.61 11.50 -2.29
CA ARG A 112 -21.63 11.67 -3.34
C ARG A 112 -21.24 11.00 -4.65
N ILE A 113 -19.98 11.12 -5.07
CA ILE A 113 -19.52 10.57 -6.36
C ILE A 113 -19.21 9.09 -6.21
N LEU A 114 -18.41 8.70 -5.22
CA LEU A 114 -17.99 7.30 -5.06
C LEU A 114 -18.89 6.46 -4.16
N GLY A 115 -19.84 7.06 -3.43
CA GLY A 115 -20.82 6.31 -2.63
C GLY A 115 -20.26 5.78 -1.30
N MET A 116 -19.15 6.31 -0.80
CA MET A 116 -18.61 5.95 0.51
C MET A 116 -19.36 6.67 1.64
N THR A 117 -19.21 6.15 2.86
CA THR A 117 -19.80 6.70 4.07
C THR A 117 -18.71 7.25 4.99
N LEU A 118 -18.93 8.42 5.60
CA LEU A 118 -18.05 8.95 6.64
C LEU A 118 -18.24 8.17 7.96
N LEU A 119 -17.24 7.39 8.32
CA LEU A 119 -17.24 6.54 9.51
C LEU A 119 -16.81 7.31 10.75
N LYS A 120 -15.75 8.11 10.68
CA LYS A 120 -15.29 8.90 11.83
C LYS A 120 -14.57 10.16 11.37
N LYS A 121 -14.78 11.25 12.11
CA LYS A 121 -13.93 12.43 12.08
C LYS A 121 -13.19 12.55 13.41
N LEU A 122 -11.89 12.80 13.35
CA LEU A 122 -11.05 13.06 14.53
C LEU A 122 -10.32 14.38 14.32
N ASP A 123 -10.30 15.23 15.35
CA ASP A 123 -9.62 16.52 15.34
C ASP A 123 -8.48 16.52 16.34
N PHE A 124 -7.33 17.06 15.93
CA PHE A 124 -6.15 17.19 16.79
C PHE A 124 -5.70 18.66 16.83
N PRO A 125 -6.34 19.51 17.66
CA PRO A 125 -6.10 20.96 17.65
C PRO A 125 -4.65 21.37 17.92
N GLU A 126 -3.97 20.68 18.85
CA GLU A 126 -2.56 20.95 19.17
C GLU A 126 -1.63 20.72 17.97
N MET A 127 -1.99 19.77 17.10
CA MET A 127 -1.22 19.41 15.91
C MET A 127 -1.77 20.00 14.62
N LYS A 128 -2.92 20.71 14.69
CA LYS A 128 -3.60 21.39 13.57
C LYS A 128 -3.88 20.47 12.37
N PHE A 129 -4.45 19.30 12.62
CA PHE A 129 -4.98 18.45 11.56
C PHE A 129 -6.26 17.72 11.97
N SER A 130 -7.01 17.30 10.97
CA SER A 130 -8.20 16.47 11.09
C SER A 130 -8.04 15.20 10.25
N LEU A 131 -8.67 14.12 10.69
CA LEU A 131 -8.74 12.85 10.00
C LEU A 131 -10.18 12.52 9.66
N TYR A 132 -10.42 12.07 8.45
CA TYR A 132 -11.73 11.64 7.97
C TYR A 132 -11.60 10.20 7.47
N PHE A 133 -12.22 9.27 8.19
CA PHE A 133 -12.27 7.86 7.81
C PHE A 133 -13.53 7.63 6.98
N VAL A 134 -13.36 7.27 5.71
CA VAL A 134 -14.45 6.93 4.80
C VAL A 134 -14.33 5.48 4.31
N GLY A 135 -15.45 4.83 4.00
CA GLY A 135 -15.45 3.46 3.49
C GLY A 135 -16.81 3.02 2.98
N TYR A 136 -16.87 1.86 2.34
CA TYR A 136 -18.12 1.25 1.88
C TYR A 136 -18.80 0.47 3.01
N GLU A 137 -19.39 1.21 3.95
CA GLU A 137 -20.19 0.66 5.05
C GLU A 137 -21.63 1.19 4.96
N ASP A 138 -22.58 0.40 5.45
CA ASP A 138 -23.97 0.83 5.59
C ASP A 138 -24.09 1.90 6.69
N PRO A 139 -24.56 3.12 6.37
CA PRO A 139 -24.76 4.17 7.37
C PRO A 139 -25.62 3.76 8.56
N ALA A 140 -26.60 2.86 8.36
CA ALA A 140 -27.48 2.39 9.43
C ALA A 140 -26.79 1.46 10.42
N SER A 141 -25.66 0.84 10.02
CA SER A 141 -24.87 -0.06 10.85
C SER A 141 -23.84 0.65 11.72
N ILE A 142 -23.63 1.96 11.52
CA ILE A 142 -22.60 2.71 12.23
C ILE A 142 -23.10 3.12 13.63
N PRO A 143 -22.44 2.71 14.72
CA PRO A 143 -22.86 3.08 16.07
C PRO A 143 -22.88 4.60 16.30
N THR A 144 -23.80 5.04 17.16
CA THR A 144 -23.90 6.42 17.62
C THR A 144 -23.04 6.69 18.86
N ASP A 145 -22.83 5.68 19.70
CA ASP A 145 -21.93 5.81 20.85
C ASP A 145 -20.49 6.11 20.36
N PRO A 146 -19.81 7.13 20.92
CA PRO A 146 -18.49 7.54 20.43
C PRO A 146 -17.40 6.46 20.51
N ALA A 147 -17.42 5.61 21.54
CA ALA A 147 -16.42 4.57 21.77
C ALA A 147 -16.70 3.35 20.89
N GLU A 148 -17.97 2.93 20.78
CA GLU A 148 -18.37 1.87 19.86
C GLU A 148 -18.11 2.27 18.40
N ARG A 149 -18.42 3.52 18.02
CA ARG A 149 -18.11 4.04 16.68
C ARG A 149 -16.61 4.05 16.39
N MET A 150 -15.78 4.31 17.41
CA MET A 150 -14.33 4.22 17.29
C MET A 150 -13.91 2.78 16.99
N ALA A 151 -14.34 1.83 17.82
CA ALA A 151 -14.03 0.41 17.64
C ALA A 151 -14.52 -0.11 16.28
N TYR A 152 -15.74 0.25 15.89
CA TYR A 152 -16.31 -0.06 14.58
C TYR A 152 -15.42 0.46 13.44
N THR A 153 -15.09 1.75 13.45
CA THR A 153 -14.27 2.36 12.38
C THR A 153 -12.92 1.69 12.24
N PHE A 154 -12.22 1.44 13.35
CA PHE A 154 -10.89 0.82 13.34
C PHE A 154 -10.92 -0.72 13.23
N SER A 155 -12.11 -1.33 13.19
CA SER A 155 -12.29 -2.75 12.84
C SER A 155 -12.82 -2.96 11.41
N SER A 156 -13.30 -1.91 10.74
CA SER A 156 -13.65 -1.94 9.31
C SER A 156 -12.41 -2.13 8.42
N LYS A 157 -12.53 -3.02 7.44
CA LYS A 157 -11.49 -3.31 6.45
C LYS A 157 -11.46 -2.22 5.37
N ALA A 158 -10.29 -1.98 4.79
CA ALA A 158 -10.13 -1.18 3.57
C ALA A 158 -10.74 0.24 3.62
N THR A 159 -10.67 0.90 4.78
CA THR A 159 -11.06 2.31 4.93
C THR A 159 -10.04 3.24 4.25
N LEU A 160 -10.48 4.43 3.87
CA LEU A 160 -9.60 5.52 3.47
C LEU A 160 -9.51 6.52 4.63
N GLU A 161 -8.29 6.77 5.08
CA GLU A 161 -7.99 7.85 6.01
C GLU A 161 -7.56 9.08 5.21
N LEU A 162 -8.43 10.10 5.16
CA LEU A 162 -8.12 11.38 4.54
C LEU A 162 -7.61 12.34 5.62
N THR A 163 -6.34 12.73 5.52
CA THR A 163 -5.74 13.66 6.48
C THR A 163 -5.73 15.08 5.92
N HIS A 164 -6.37 15.99 6.66
CA HIS A 164 -6.40 17.41 6.35
C HIS A 164 -5.50 18.17 7.33
N ASN A 165 -4.43 18.79 6.84
CA ASN A 165 -3.66 19.75 7.63
C ASN A 165 -4.34 21.12 7.53
N TRP A 166 -4.66 21.74 8.67
CA TRP A 166 -5.51 22.93 8.66
C TRP A 166 -4.86 24.11 7.92
N GLY A 167 -5.66 24.78 7.09
CA GLY A 167 -5.24 25.96 6.33
C GLY A 167 -4.77 25.65 4.90
N THR A 168 -4.54 24.39 4.53
CA THR A 168 -4.14 24.04 3.15
C THR A 168 -5.19 24.43 2.11
N GLU A 169 -6.47 24.43 2.48
CA GLU A 169 -7.60 24.82 1.65
C GLU A 169 -7.60 26.32 1.30
N SER A 170 -7.03 27.16 2.16
CA SER A 170 -7.00 28.62 2.00
C SER A 170 -5.61 29.16 1.62
N ASP A 171 -4.58 28.31 1.56
CA ASP A 171 -3.23 28.73 1.20
C ASP A 171 -3.07 28.77 -0.33
N GLU A 172 -2.95 29.97 -0.88
CA GLU A 172 -2.70 30.23 -2.30
C GLU A 172 -1.32 29.74 -2.76
N ASN A 173 -0.35 29.65 -1.84
CA ASN A 173 0.99 29.16 -2.14
C ASN A 173 1.07 27.63 -2.08
N PHE A 174 0.10 26.97 -1.45
CA PHE A 174 0.06 25.51 -1.36
C PHE A 174 -0.25 24.90 -2.73
N LYS A 175 0.78 24.30 -3.35
CA LYS A 175 0.73 23.70 -4.69
C LYS A 175 -0.08 22.41 -4.78
N GLY A 176 -0.62 21.92 -3.68
CA GLY A 176 -1.32 20.64 -3.59
C GLY A 176 -0.40 19.51 -3.14
N HIS A 177 -1.00 18.34 -2.88
CA HIS A 177 -0.26 17.13 -2.58
C HIS A 177 0.23 16.45 -3.86
N HIS A 178 1.36 15.74 -3.78
CA HIS A 178 1.87 14.97 -4.91
C HIS A 178 1.17 13.61 -4.99
N ASN A 179 0.62 13.27 -6.15
CA ASN A 179 -0.14 12.03 -6.34
C ASN A 179 0.72 10.77 -6.55
N GLY A 180 2.04 10.93 -6.70
CA GLY A 180 3.00 9.82 -6.84
C GLY A 180 3.15 9.23 -8.25
N ASN A 181 2.38 9.71 -9.24
CA ASN A 181 2.42 9.20 -10.62
C ASN A 181 3.39 9.96 -11.55
N SER A 182 3.96 11.07 -11.08
CA SER A 182 5.11 11.77 -11.66
C SER A 182 6.36 11.61 -10.79
N GLU A 183 7.53 12.05 -11.27
CA GLU A 183 8.77 11.98 -10.48
C GLU A 183 8.73 12.93 -9.25
N PRO A 184 9.16 12.47 -8.06
CA PRO A 184 9.58 11.10 -7.74
C PRO A 184 8.39 10.15 -7.58
N ARG A 185 8.45 9.01 -8.29
CA ARG A 185 7.37 8.01 -8.24
C ARG A 185 7.34 7.22 -6.93
N GLY A 186 6.16 6.78 -6.52
CA GLY A 186 5.96 6.00 -5.28
C GLY A 186 4.57 5.38 -5.22
N TYR A 187 3.68 5.96 -4.41
CA TYR A 187 2.25 5.61 -4.43
C TYR A 187 1.67 5.79 -5.85
N GLY A 188 0.77 4.89 -6.25
CA GLY A 188 0.11 4.93 -7.57
C GLY A 188 -1.35 5.33 -7.46
N HIS A 189 -2.18 4.43 -6.93
CA HIS A 189 -3.63 4.60 -6.89
C HIS A 189 -4.26 3.65 -5.87
N ILE A 190 -5.51 3.93 -5.54
CA ILE A 190 -6.45 2.94 -4.99
C ILE A 190 -7.29 2.36 -6.13
N GLY A 191 -7.87 1.19 -5.91
CA GLY A 191 -8.78 0.54 -6.86
C GLY A 191 -10.17 0.36 -6.28
N ILE A 192 -11.19 0.62 -7.09
CA ILE A 192 -12.60 0.43 -6.75
C ILE A 192 -13.22 -0.52 -7.76
N THR A 193 -13.68 -1.65 -7.24
CA THR A 193 -14.49 -2.60 -8.00
C THR A 193 -15.92 -2.07 -8.13
N VAL A 194 -16.46 -2.16 -9.35
CA VAL A 194 -17.86 -1.81 -9.66
C VAL A 194 -18.55 -2.95 -10.41
N ASP A 195 -19.88 -2.95 -10.42
CA ASP A 195 -20.66 -3.96 -11.15
C ASP A 195 -20.55 -3.83 -12.68
N ASP A 196 -20.35 -2.60 -13.18
CA ASP A 196 -20.23 -2.28 -14.60
C ASP A 196 -19.37 -1.02 -14.78
N THR A 197 -18.12 -1.20 -15.25
CA THR A 197 -17.18 -0.10 -15.47
C THR A 197 -17.73 0.99 -16.38
N TYR A 198 -18.48 0.63 -17.43
CA TYR A 198 -18.95 1.59 -18.44
C TYR A 198 -20.07 2.46 -17.87
N LYS A 199 -21.05 1.85 -17.19
CA LYS A 199 -22.13 2.60 -16.54
C LYS A 199 -21.61 3.51 -15.42
N ALA A 200 -20.65 3.03 -14.64
CA ALA A 200 -20.00 3.85 -13.62
C ALA A 200 -19.31 5.05 -14.25
N CYS A 201 -18.54 4.85 -15.32
CA CYS A 201 -17.83 5.92 -16.02
C CYS A 201 -18.79 6.92 -16.69
N GLU A 202 -19.89 6.45 -17.30
CA GLU A 202 -20.93 7.34 -17.85
C GLU A 202 -21.52 8.26 -16.76
N ARG A 203 -21.78 7.71 -15.57
CA ARG A 203 -22.22 8.52 -14.42
C ARG A 203 -21.14 9.51 -13.99
N PHE A 204 -19.87 9.10 -13.91
CA PHE A 204 -18.77 9.98 -13.55
C PHE A 204 -18.59 11.13 -14.56
N GLU A 205 -18.72 10.87 -15.86
CA GLU A 205 -18.69 11.91 -16.90
C GLU A 205 -19.82 12.92 -16.73
N LYS A 206 -21.05 12.45 -16.50
CA LYS A 206 -22.21 13.33 -16.22
C LYS A 206 -22.02 14.19 -14.98
N MET A 207 -21.23 13.73 -14.02
CA MET A 207 -20.89 14.44 -12.79
C MET A 207 -19.65 15.33 -12.92
N GLY A 208 -19.04 15.41 -14.10
CA GLY A 208 -17.86 16.26 -14.36
C GLY A 208 -16.56 15.73 -13.75
N VAL A 209 -16.47 14.44 -13.47
CA VAL A 209 -15.26 13.81 -12.93
C VAL A 209 -14.14 13.83 -13.97
N LYS A 210 -12.91 14.10 -13.53
CA LYS A 210 -11.73 14.08 -14.39
C LYS A 210 -11.24 12.64 -14.60
N PHE A 211 -10.97 12.29 -15.85
CA PHE A 211 -10.40 11.01 -16.23
C PHE A 211 -8.91 11.15 -16.57
N VAL A 212 -8.12 10.22 -16.07
CA VAL A 212 -6.75 9.96 -16.56
C VAL A 212 -6.81 9.04 -17.79
N LYS A 213 -7.72 8.07 -17.77
CA LYS A 213 -7.94 7.08 -18.83
C LYS A 213 -9.41 6.65 -18.84
N LYS A 214 -10.09 6.75 -19.98
CA LYS A 214 -11.46 6.22 -20.13
C LYS A 214 -11.46 4.69 -20.33
N PRO A 215 -12.61 4.00 -20.14
CA PRO A 215 -12.71 2.55 -20.30
C PRO A 215 -12.16 2.01 -21.62
N ASP A 216 -12.35 2.76 -22.71
CA ASP A 216 -11.95 2.36 -24.06
C ASP A 216 -10.62 2.96 -24.53
N ASP A 217 -9.94 3.74 -23.70
CA ASP A 217 -8.64 4.30 -24.09
C ASP A 217 -7.53 3.24 -23.99
N GLY A 218 -6.58 3.26 -24.93
CA GLY A 218 -5.42 2.36 -24.91
C GLY A 218 -5.73 0.89 -25.24
N LYS A 219 -4.81 0.00 -24.87
CA LYS A 219 -4.86 -1.44 -25.20
C LYS A 219 -5.82 -2.21 -24.28
N MET A 220 -5.84 -1.88 -22.99
CA MET A 220 -6.71 -2.53 -22.00
C MET A 220 -8.08 -1.87 -22.00
N LYS A 221 -9.07 -2.58 -22.54
CA LYS A 221 -10.48 -2.17 -22.58
C LYS A 221 -11.20 -2.56 -21.29
N GLY A 222 -12.25 -1.83 -20.93
CA GLY A 222 -13.08 -2.12 -19.76
C GLY A 222 -12.45 -1.73 -18.41
N LEU A 223 -11.39 -0.92 -18.44
CA LEU A 223 -10.66 -0.40 -17.27
C LEU A 223 -10.51 1.11 -17.38
N ALA A 224 -10.79 1.85 -16.31
CA ALA A 224 -10.65 3.32 -16.28
C ALA A 224 -9.82 3.80 -15.09
N PHE A 225 -9.30 5.03 -15.22
CA PHE A 225 -8.68 5.77 -14.12
C PHE A 225 -9.31 7.16 -14.04
N ILE A 226 -9.81 7.52 -12.87
CA ILE A 226 -10.33 8.85 -12.55
C ILE A 226 -9.38 9.57 -11.58
N GLN A 227 -9.60 10.87 -11.39
CA GLN A 227 -8.91 11.66 -10.38
C GLN A 227 -9.87 12.15 -9.30
N ASP A 228 -9.41 12.12 -8.06
CA ASP A 228 -10.03 12.85 -6.96
C ASP A 228 -9.68 14.36 -7.01
N PRO A 229 -10.21 15.19 -6.09
CA PRO A 229 -9.95 16.63 -6.08
C PRO A 229 -8.47 17.02 -5.91
N ASP A 230 -7.69 16.17 -5.23
CA ASP A 230 -6.25 16.35 -5.02
C ASP A 230 -5.40 15.74 -6.16
N GLY A 231 -6.04 15.11 -7.14
CA GLY A 231 -5.41 14.53 -8.32
C GLY A 231 -4.87 13.11 -8.12
N TYR A 232 -5.19 12.46 -6.99
CA TYR A 232 -4.89 11.04 -6.78
C TYR A 232 -5.66 10.18 -7.77
N TRP A 233 -4.98 9.16 -8.28
CA TRP A 233 -5.56 8.25 -9.26
C TRP A 233 -6.40 7.19 -8.55
N ILE A 234 -7.55 6.88 -9.14
CA ILE A 234 -8.47 5.84 -8.68
C ILE A 234 -8.80 4.95 -9.86
N GLU A 235 -8.44 3.68 -9.77
CA GLU A 235 -8.72 2.66 -10.77
C GLU A 235 -10.17 2.18 -10.63
N ILE A 236 -10.89 2.07 -11.74
CA ILE A 236 -12.28 1.59 -11.78
C ILE A 236 -12.35 0.37 -12.68
N PHE A 237 -12.77 -0.77 -12.11
CA PHE A 237 -12.80 -2.06 -12.81
C PHE A 237 -13.97 -2.95 -12.38
N ASP A 238 -14.34 -3.88 -13.26
CA ASP A 238 -15.35 -4.92 -13.02
C ASP A 238 -14.67 -6.29 -13.03
N VAL A 239 -14.83 -7.06 -11.95
CA VAL A 239 -14.24 -8.40 -11.78
C VAL A 239 -14.69 -9.37 -12.87
N LYS A 240 -15.94 -9.25 -13.36
CA LYS A 240 -16.47 -10.12 -14.41
C LYS A 240 -15.69 -9.92 -15.71
N LYS A 241 -15.43 -8.67 -16.09
CA LYS A 241 -14.62 -8.30 -17.27
C LYS A 241 -13.15 -8.66 -17.10
N MET A 242 -12.61 -8.50 -15.90
CA MET A 242 -11.25 -8.94 -15.57
C MET A 242 -11.13 -10.45 -15.80
N LYS A 243 -12.04 -11.25 -15.23
CA LYS A 243 -12.05 -12.71 -15.43
C LYS A 243 -12.15 -13.10 -16.90
N SER A 244 -13.04 -12.48 -17.67
CA SER A 244 -13.21 -12.80 -19.10
C SER A 244 -12.00 -12.44 -19.97
N SER A 245 -11.12 -11.54 -19.51
CA SER A 245 -9.92 -11.17 -20.25
C SER A 245 -8.81 -12.23 -20.17
N PHE A 246 -8.95 -13.20 -19.26
CA PHE A 246 -8.02 -14.31 -19.05
C PHE A 246 -8.61 -15.69 -19.40
N SER A 247 -9.84 -15.73 -19.92
CA SER A 247 -10.51 -16.95 -20.43
C SER A 247 -10.50 -16.98 -21.94
#